data_AF-F3GMY2-F1
#
_entry.id   AF-F3GMY2-F1
#
_cell.length_a   1.000
_cell.length_b   1.000
_cell.length_c   1.000
_cell.angle_alpha   90.00
_cell.angle_beta   90.00
_cell.angle_gamma   90.00
#
_symmetry.space_group_name_H-M   'P 1'
#
loop_
_entity.id
_entity.type
_entity.pdbx_description
1 polymer ?
#
loop_
_entity_poly.entity_id
_entity_poly.type
_entity_poly.pdbx_seq_one_letter_code
_entity_poly.pdbx_strand_id
1 'polypeptide(L)' 'MRIQVINPNTSEAMTHKIGLAAQAVARPGTQIIACSPEDGPVSIEGHFDEAIATLGVLEEVRKGREQQVDAHIIACF' A
#
# COMPACT_ATOMS: atom_id res chain seq x y z
N MET A 1 4.83 14.13 8.90
CA MET A 1 3.64 13.30 8.61
C MET A 1 4.09 12.01 7.96
N ARG A 2 3.53 10.87 8.32
CA ARG A 2 3.88 9.53 7.84
C ARG A 2 2.66 8.98 7.10
N ILE A 3 2.79 8.78 5.79
CA ILE A 3 1.71 8.25 4.96
C ILE A 3 2.11 6.84 4.54
N GLN A 4 1.26 5.86 4.86
CA GLN A 4 1.37 4.51 4.34
C GLN A 4 0.69 4.46 2.96
N VAL A 5 1.41 3.99 1.95
CA VAL A 5 0.89 3.79 0.58
C VAL A 5 0.90 2.30 0.29
N ILE A 6 -0.28 1.71 0.34
CA ILE A 6 -0.50 0.26 0.30
C ILE A 6 -0.76 -0.14 -1.15
N ASN A 7 0.16 -0.89 -1.74
CA ASN A 7 -0.11 -1.69 -2.93
C ASN A 7 -0.91 -2.95 -2.51
N PRO A 8 -2.16 -3.14 -2.96
CA PRO A 8 -2.97 -4.27 -2.52
C PRO A 8 -2.55 -5.63 -3.08
N ASN A 9 -1.74 -5.67 -4.15
CA ASN A 9 -1.14 -6.90 -4.66
C ASN A 9 0.25 -7.15 -4.06
N THR A 10 0.79 -8.36 -4.27
CA THR A 10 2.06 -8.80 -3.69
C THR A 10 3.30 -8.44 -4.53
N SER A 11 3.15 -7.67 -5.61
CA SER A 11 4.27 -7.33 -6.50
C SER A 11 5.19 -6.27 -5.90
N GLU A 12 6.37 -6.67 -5.42
CA GLU A 12 7.39 -5.74 -4.91
C GLU A 12 7.82 -4.70 -5.95
N ALA A 13 7.93 -5.10 -7.22
CA ALA A 13 8.28 -4.20 -8.31
C ALA A 13 7.22 -3.10 -8.49
N MET A 14 5.93 -3.42 -8.31
CA MET A 14 4.86 -2.44 -8.33
C MET A 14 4.89 -1.56 -7.07
N THR A 15 5.09 -2.14 -5.89
CA THR A 15 5.24 -1.41 -4.62
C THR A 15 6.36 -0.37 -4.69
N HIS A 16 7.50 -0.74 -5.28
CA HIS A 16 8.62 0.17 -5.48
C HIS A 16 8.25 1.35 -6.40
N LYS A 17 7.61 1.09 -7.53
CA LYS A 17 7.16 2.14 -8.47
C LYS A 17 6.13 3.09 -7.83
N ILE A 18 5.17 2.54 -7.09
CA ILE A 18 4.19 3.31 -6.31
C ILE A 18 4.91 4.20 -5.30
N GLY A 19 5.88 3.67 -4.56
CA GLY A 19 6.67 4.41 -3.60
C GLY A 19 7.44 5.57 -4.23
N LEU A 20 8.12 5.35 -5.35
CA LEU A 20 8.83 6.41 -6.08
C LEU A 20 7.86 7.52 -6.55
N ALA A 21 6.72 7.14 -7.11
CA ALA A 21 5.72 8.09 -7.58
C ALA A 21 5.16 8.95 -6.43
N ALA A 22 4.84 8.33 -5.29
CA ALA A 22 4.36 9.03 -4.11
C ALA A 22 5.43 9.96 -3.50
N GLN A 23 6.69 9.51 -3.45
CA GLN A 23 7.80 10.31 -2.94
C GLN A 23 8.10 11.54 -3.80
N ALA A 24 8.01 11.41 -5.12
CA ALA A 24 8.31 12.49 -6.07
C ALA A 24 7.43 13.73 -5.88
N VAL A 25 6.23 13.57 -5.29
CA VAL A 25 5.25 14.66 -5.07
C VAL A 25 5.00 14.94 -3.59
N ALA A 26 5.68 14.25 -2.68
CA ALA A 26 5.50 14.42 -1.24
C ALA A 26 6.02 15.80 -0.78
N ARG A 27 5.25 16.49 0.07
CA ARG A 27 5.69 17.75 0.68
C ARG A 27 6.91 17.51 1.59
N PRO A 28 7.86 18.45 1.70
CA PRO A 28 8.95 18.35 2.66
C PRO A 28 8.46 17.99 4.07
N GLY A 29 9.15 17.05 4.74
CA GLY A 29 8.73 16.54 6.06
C GLY A 29 7.63 15.47 6.02
N THR A 30 7.19 15.04 4.83
CA THR A 30 6.32 13.86 4.65
C THR A 30 7.17 12.62 4.40
N GLN A 31 7.00 11.61 5.23
CA GLN A 31 7.58 10.28 5.03
C GLN A 31 6.57 9.39 4.31
N ILE A 32 6.97 8.84 3.17
CA ILE A 32 6.20 7.83 2.43
C ILE A 32 6.68 6.44 2.86
N ILE A 33 5.72 5.60 3.27
CA ILE A 33 5.93 4.21 3.64
C ILE A 33 5.16 3.36 2.63
N ALA A 34 5.83 2.97 1.54
CA ALA A 34 5.24 2.07 0.55
C ALA A 34 5.32 0.62 1.03
N CYS A 35 4.21 -0.10 1.03
CA CYS A 35 4.16 -1.51 1.42
C CYS A 35 3.17 -2.30 0.57
N SER A 36 3.26 -3.62 0.66
CA SER A 36 2.34 -4.59 0.08
C SER A 36 2.13 -5.75 1.06
N PRO A 37 0.99 -6.45 1.01
CA PRO A 37 0.77 -7.67 1.79
C PRO A 37 1.80 -8.76 1.49
N GLU A 38 2.02 -9.65 2.46
CA GLU A 38 2.86 -10.85 2.30
C GLU A 38 2.18 -11.92 1.44
N ASP A 39 0.85 -12.02 1.53
CA ASP A 39 0.03 -12.99 0.81
C ASP A 39 -1.11 -12.28 0.06
N GLY A 40 -1.52 -12.85 -1.06
CA GLY A 40 -2.58 -12.32 -1.92
C GLY A 40 -2.27 -12.48 -3.40
N PRO A 41 -3.08 -11.87 -4.28
CA PRO A 41 -2.86 -11.95 -5.70
C PRO A 41 -1.63 -11.12 -6.12
N VAL A 42 -0.92 -11.56 -7.16
CA VAL A 42 0.23 -10.84 -7.75
C VAL A 42 -0.23 -9.65 -8.60
N SER A 43 -1.45 -9.72 -9.14
CA SER A 43 -2.13 -8.69 -9.93
C SER A 43 -3.63 -8.76 -9.60
N ILE A 44 -4.34 -7.64 -9.60
CA ILE A 44 -5.78 -7.59 -9.30
C ILE A 44 -6.52 -7.29 -10.60
N GLU A 45 -7.25 -8.28 -11.11
CA GLU A 45 -7.82 -8.25 -12.46
C GLU A 45 -9.32 -8.59 -12.50
N GLY A 46 -9.95 -8.65 -11.33
CA GLY A 46 -11.39 -8.79 -11.19
C GLY A 46 -11.84 -8.87 -9.74
N HIS A 47 -13.15 -9.03 -9.55
CA HIS A 47 -13.79 -9.00 -8.22
C HIS A 47 -13.29 -10.10 -7.27
N PHE A 48 -12.89 -11.24 -7.82
CA PHE A 48 -12.29 -12.30 -7.01
C PHE A 48 -10.97 -11.84 -6.40
N ASP A 49 -10.08 -11.26 -7.22
CA ASP A 49 -8.78 -10.77 -6.75
C ASP A 49 -8.95 -9.61 -5.78
N GLU A 50 -9.88 -8.68 -6.03
CA GLU A 50 -10.23 -7.59 -5.12
C GLU A 50 -10.67 -8.10 -3.74
N ALA A 51 -11.52 -9.13 -3.71
CA ALA A 51 -12.02 -9.70 -2.46
C ALA A 51 -10.88 -10.31 -1.63
N ILE A 52 -9.92 -10.99 -2.28
CA ILE A 52 -8.73 -11.53 -1.61
C ILE A 52 -7.78 -10.40 -1.16
N ALA A 53 -7.48 -9.44 -2.05
CA ALA A 53 -6.59 -8.33 -1.76
C ALA A 53 -7.10 -7.45 -0.61
N THR A 54 -8.41 -7.33 -0.44
CA THR A 54 -9.02 -6.60 0.67
C THR A 54 -8.52 -7.08 2.03
N LEU A 55 -8.34 -8.39 2.23
CA LEU A 55 -7.81 -8.94 3.48
C LEU A 55 -6.36 -8.49 3.73
N GLY A 56 -5.53 -8.54 2.69
CA GLY A 56 -4.15 -8.06 2.74
C GLY A 56 -4.07 -6.56 3.06
N VAL A 57 -4.93 -5.74 2.45
CA VAL A 57 -5.00 -4.30 2.74
C VAL A 57 -5.39 -4.03 4.20
N LEU A 58 -6.38 -4.76 4.74
CA LEU A 58 -6.79 -4.61 6.14
C LEU A 58 -5.65 -4.95 7.10
N GLU A 59 -4.85 -5.97 6.79
CA GLU A 59 -3.68 -6.33 7.59
C GLU A 59 -2.58 -5.26 7.51
N GLU A 60 -2.30 -4.71 6.33
CA GLU A 60 -1.34 -3.62 6.18
C GLU A 60 -1.80 -2.34 6.90
N VAL A 61 -3.11 -2.03 6.87
CA VAL A 61 -3.68 -0.94 7.68
C VAL A 61 -3.50 -1.20 9.17
N ARG A 62 -3.70 -2.44 9.64
CA ARG A 62 -3.47 -2.84 11.04
C ARG A 62 -2.02 -2.58 11.44
N LYS A 63 -1.05 -3.05 10.64
CA LYS A 63 0.39 -2.78 10.84
C LYS A 63 0.71 -1.29 10.83
N GLY A 64 0.13 -0.54 9.89
CA GLY A 64 0.30 0.92 9.81
C GLY A 64 -0.20 1.65 11.06
N ARG A 65 -1.33 1.22 11.63
CA ARG A 65 -1.85 1.76 12.89
C ARG A 65 -0.92 1.49 14.06
N GLU A 66 -0.35 0.29 14.16
CA GLU A 66 0.65 -0.05 15.19
C GLU A 66 1.91 0.79 15.05
N GLN A 67 2.29 1.12 13.82
CA GLN A 67 3.39 2.02 13.51
C GLN A 67 3.05 3.51 13.66
N GLN A 68 1.80 3.83 14.04
CA GLN A 68 1.29 5.20 14.22
C GLN A 68 1.48 6.08 12.98
N VAL A 69 1.11 5.57 11.80
CA VAL A 69 1.03 6.42 10.59
C VAL A 69 -0.13 7.41 10.69
N ASP A 70 0.01 8.55 10.03
CA ASP A 70 -1.00 9.62 10.07
C ASP A 70 -2.11 9.39 9.04
N ALA A 71 -1.83 8.64 7.96
CA ALA A 71 -2.78 8.36 6.89
C ALA A 71 -2.42 7.07 6.12
N HIS A 72 -3.43 6.51 5.46
CA HIS A 72 -3.30 5.36 4.55
C HIS A 72 -3.81 5.75 3.16
N ILE A 73 -3.13 5.27 2.11
CA ILE A 73 -3.54 5.35 0.71
C ILE A 73 -3.60 3.92 0.17
N ILE A 74 -4.70 3.53 -0.47
CA ILE A 74 -4.83 2.27 -1.20
C ILE A 74 -4.52 2.56 -2.67
N ALA A 75 -3.44 1.99 -3.19
CA ALA A 75 -2.90 2.28 -4.52
C ALA A 75 -3.34 1.24 -5.57
N CYS A 76 -4.65 1.06 -5.72
CA CYS A 76 -5.28 0.20 -6.73
C CYS A 76 -6.54 0.89 -7.24
N PHE A 77 -6.82 0.76 -8.53
CA PHE A 77 -7.98 1.34 -9.20
C PHE A 77 -8.87 0.22 -9.72
#